data_AF-A0A964MYL6-F1
#
_entry.id   AF-A0A964MYL6-F1
#
_cell.length_a   1.000
_cell.length_b   1.000
_cell.length_c   1.000
_cell.angle_alpha   90.00
_cell.angle_beta   90.00
_cell.angle_gamma   90.00
#
_symmetry.space_group_name_H-M   'P 1'
#
loop_
_entity.id
_entity.type
_entity.pdbx_description
1 polymer ?
#
loop_
_entity_poly.entity_id
_entity_poly.type
_entity_poly.pdbx_seq_one_letter_code
_entity_poly.pdbx_strand_id
1 'polypeptide(L)'
;FRMKFVLPLVIVSAAVVAAQQPAFKRTLLQQVDLSIAGREAVTARVEFPAGAAVGRHTHFGEEIGYLLDGTMEVEIDGVSKTLKAGETFAVPAGTPHNATNAGPGPAVIIATYIVEKGKPLATPVK
;
A
#
# COMPACT_ATOMS: atom_id res chain seq x y z
N PHE A 1 -68.81 11.79 -4.26
CA PHE A 1 -67.58 11.17 -3.72
C PHE A 1 -66.43 11.55 -4.66
N ARG A 2 -65.49 12.42 -4.24
CA ARG A 2 -64.44 12.99 -5.11
C ARG A 2 -63.10 12.36 -4.71
N MET A 3 -62.60 11.42 -5.50
CA MET A 3 -61.36 10.68 -5.19
C MET A 3 -60.14 11.47 -5.69
N LYS A 4 -59.28 11.91 -4.76
CA LYS A 4 -58.02 12.59 -5.07
C LYS A 4 -56.94 11.53 -5.22
N PHE A 5 -56.36 11.40 -6.42
CA PHE A 5 -55.15 10.60 -6.64
C PHE A 5 -53.93 11.43 -6.25
N VAL A 6 -53.17 10.96 -5.26
CA VAL A 6 -51.86 11.50 -4.90
C VAL A 6 -50.82 10.57 -5.49
N LEU A 7 -50.01 11.08 -6.42
CA LEU A 7 -48.90 10.35 -7.02
C LEU A 7 -47.66 10.45 -6.10
N PRO A 8 -47.04 9.35 -5.66
CA PRO A 8 -45.85 9.45 -4.81
C PRO A 8 -44.63 9.79 -5.67
N LEU A 9 -43.90 10.83 -5.25
CA LEU A 9 -42.59 11.18 -5.77
C LEU A 9 -41.56 10.20 -5.20
N VAL A 10 -41.01 9.33 -6.05
CA VAL A 10 -39.92 8.42 -5.67
C VAL A 10 -38.60 9.18 -5.81
N ILE A 11 -37.98 9.52 -4.68
CA ILE A 11 -36.61 10.04 -4.63
C ILE A 11 -35.66 8.84 -4.69
N VAL A 12 -34.98 8.66 -5.82
CA VAL A 12 -33.89 7.69 -5.94
C VAL A 12 -32.62 8.34 -5.40
N SER A 13 -32.26 8.03 -4.16
CA SER A 13 -30.95 8.39 -3.60
C SER A 13 -29.87 7.54 -4.27
N ALA A 14 -29.05 8.14 -5.12
CA ALA A 14 -27.85 7.51 -5.66
C ALA A 14 -26.85 7.31 -4.52
N ALA A 15 -26.77 6.08 -3.99
CA ALA A 15 -25.70 5.69 -3.11
C ALA A 15 -24.40 5.69 -3.92
N VAL A 16 -23.50 6.64 -3.64
CA VAL A 16 -22.11 6.56 -4.10
C VAL A 16 -21.48 5.38 -3.38
N VAL A 17 -21.46 4.22 -4.04
CA VAL A 17 -20.69 3.07 -3.56
C VAL A 17 -19.22 3.47 -3.68
N ALA A 18 -18.58 3.78 -2.57
CA ALA A 18 -17.14 3.96 -2.52
C ALA A 18 -16.50 2.61 -2.92
N ALA A 19 -15.89 2.57 -4.10
CA ALA A 19 -15.19 1.38 -4.58
C ALA A 19 -14.06 1.05 -3.58
N GLN A 20 -14.11 -0.16 -3.00
CA GLN A 20 -13.08 -0.64 -2.09
C GLN A 20 -11.79 -0.85 -2.91
N GLN A 21 -10.71 -0.19 -2.49
CA GLN A 21 -9.42 -0.31 -3.18
C GLN A 21 -8.99 -1.79 -3.23
N PRO A 22 -8.48 -2.28 -4.38
CA PRO A 22 -7.98 -3.65 -4.46
C PRO A 22 -6.89 -3.87 -3.40
N ALA A 23 -7.02 -4.92 -2.60
CA ALA A 23 -6.04 -5.23 -1.58
C ALA A 23 -4.75 -5.77 -2.23
N PHE A 24 -3.61 -5.22 -1.84
CA PHE A 24 -2.32 -5.84 -2.12
C PHE A 24 -2.14 -7.09 -1.25
N LYS A 25 -1.27 -8.00 -1.67
CA LYS A 25 -0.92 -9.22 -0.93
C LYS A 25 0.55 -9.16 -0.51
N ARG A 26 0.85 -9.44 0.75
CA ARG A 26 2.23 -9.57 1.26
C ARG A 26 2.49 -11.02 1.65
N THR A 27 3.52 -11.62 1.07
CA THR A 27 4.01 -12.96 1.40
C THR A 27 5.37 -12.83 2.07
N LEU A 28 5.48 -13.26 3.32
CA LEU A 28 6.77 -13.32 4.03
C LEU A 28 7.69 -14.33 3.33
N LEU A 29 8.90 -13.90 2.98
CA LEU A 29 9.91 -14.76 2.39
C LEU A 29 10.96 -15.16 3.44
N GLN A 30 11.38 -14.22 4.28
CA GLN A 30 12.38 -14.44 5.32
C GLN A 30 12.19 -13.47 6.48
N GLN A 31 12.48 -13.92 7.69
CA GLN A 31 12.62 -13.08 8.88
C GLN A 31 13.79 -13.62 9.70
N VAL A 32 14.80 -12.78 9.96
CA VAL A 32 16.04 -13.17 10.63
C VAL A 32 16.51 -12.10 11.59
N ASP A 33 17.06 -12.52 12.73
CA ASP A 33 17.78 -11.63 13.63
C ASP A 33 19.06 -11.13 12.95
N LEU A 34 19.37 -9.84 13.13
CA LEU A 34 20.60 -9.25 12.63
C LEU A 34 21.66 -9.19 13.73
N SER A 35 22.92 -9.04 13.32
CA SER A 35 24.02 -8.71 14.25
C SER A 35 23.88 -7.33 14.89
N ILE A 36 22.96 -6.51 14.39
CA ILE A 36 22.60 -5.20 14.96
C ILE A 36 21.65 -5.43 16.13
N ALA A 37 22.08 -5.05 17.34
CA ALA A 37 21.32 -5.27 18.56
C ALA A 37 19.89 -4.70 18.45
N GLY A 38 18.90 -5.55 18.74
CA GLY A 38 17.49 -5.17 18.72
C GLY A 38 16.87 -5.03 17.32
N ARG A 39 17.57 -5.39 16.25
CA ARG A 39 17.06 -5.33 14.87
C ARG A 39 16.86 -6.71 14.26
N GLU A 40 15.90 -6.80 13.37
CA GLU A 40 15.67 -7.95 12.50
C GLU A 40 15.51 -7.49 11.04
N ALA A 41 15.86 -8.38 10.11
CA ALA A 41 15.54 -8.20 8.70
C ALA A 41 14.30 -9.03 8.35
N VAL A 42 13.32 -8.38 7.73
CA VAL A 42 12.13 -9.02 7.17
C VAL A 42 12.15 -8.81 5.66
N THR A 43 12.16 -9.88 4.86
CA THR A 43 12.03 -9.80 3.41
C THR A 43 10.67 -10.37 3.00
N ALA A 44 9.93 -9.64 2.17
CA ALA A 44 8.61 -10.03 1.70
C ALA A 44 8.43 -9.77 0.20
N ARG A 45 7.65 -10.64 -0.45
CA ARG A 45 7.10 -10.40 -1.79
C ARG A 45 5.77 -9.69 -1.62
N VAL A 46 5.63 -8.51 -2.22
CA VAL A 46 4.41 -7.71 -2.18
C VAL A 46 3.83 -7.62 -3.58
N GLU A 47 2.59 -8.06 -3.74
CA GLU A 47 1.90 -8.20 -5.03
C GLU A 47 0.71 -7.23 -5.06
N PHE A 48 0.65 -6.40 -6.09
CA PHE A 48 -0.33 -5.33 -6.24
C PHE A 48 -1.18 -5.58 -7.49
N PRO A 49 -2.50 -5.79 -7.36
CA PRO A 49 -3.42 -5.62 -8.49
C PRO A 49 -3.31 -4.19 -9.06
N ALA A 50 -3.76 -4.00 -10.30
CA ALA A 50 -3.84 -2.68 -10.90
C ALA A 50 -4.70 -1.74 -10.03
N GLY A 51 -4.20 -0.53 -9.78
CA GLY A 51 -4.85 0.46 -8.91
C GLY A 51 -4.72 0.21 -7.41
N ALA A 52 -4.15 -0.90 -6.96
CA ALA A 52 -3.94 -1.17 -5.53
C ALA A 52 -2.91 -0.20 -4.93
N ALA A 53 -3.14 0.21 -3.69
CA ALA A 53 -2.18 1.00 -2.91
C ALA A 53 -1.99 0.39 -1.52
N VAL A 54 -0.82 0.61 -0.92
CA VAL A 54 -0.58 0.22 0.48
C VAL A 54 -1.36 1.12 1.45
N GLY A 55 -1.48 2.40 1.10
CA GLY A 55 -1.88 3.44 2.03
C GLY A 55 -0.66 4.03 2.74
N ARG A 56 -0.77 5.29 3.17
CA ARG A 56 0.34 6.03 3.78
C ARG A 56 0.69 5.44 5.14
N HIS A 57 1.97 5.13 5.36
CA HIS A 57 2.44 4.48 6.59
C HIS A 57 3.92 4.77 6.90
N THR A 58 4.38 4.31 8.05
CA THR A 58 5.79 4.35 8.49
C THR A 58 6.25 3.00 9.02
N HIS A 59 7.56 2.84 9.16
CA HIS A 59 8.22 1.66 9.73
C HIS A 59 9.11 2.06 10.92
N PHE A 60 9.26 1.16 11.90
CA PHE A 60 10.24 1.28 12.98
C PHE A 60 11.65 0.89 12.51
N GLY A 61 12.08 1.43 11.37
CA GLY A 61 13.30 1.04 10.66
C GLY A 61 13.24 1.35 9.17
N GLU A 62 14.31 1.02 8.45
CA GLU A 62 14.42 1.29 7.02
C GLU A 62 13.66 0.24 6.17
N GLU A 63 13.17 0.65 5.01
CA GLU A 63 12.72 -0.24 3.94
C GLU A 63 13.61 -0.05 2.71
N ILE A 64 14.03 -1.15 2.09
CA ILE A 64 14.65 -1.17 0.77
C ILE A 64 13.77 -2.02 -0.14
N GLY A 65 13.31 -1.45 -1.24
CA GLY A 65 12.46 -2.13 -2.21
C GLY A 65 13.12 -2.27 -3.58
N TYR A 66 12.91 -3.42 -4.21
CA TYR A 66 13.24 -3.71 -5.60
C TYR A 66 11.97 -4.05 -6.36
N LEU A 67 11.66 -3.31 -7.42
CA LEU A 67 10.50 -3.59 -8.26
C LEU A 67 10.84 -4.74 -9.21
N LEU A 68 10.28 -5.92 -8.95
CA LEU A 68 10.53 -7.12 -9.74
C LEU A 68 9.77 -7.09 -11.07
N ASP A 69 8.53 -6.61 -11.06
CA ASP A 69 7.68 -6.55 -12.24
C ASP A 69 6.65 -5.41 -12.16
N GLY A 70 6.19 -4.93 -13.31
CA GLY A 70 5.16 -3.90 -13.44
C GLY A 70 5.67 -2.46 -13.34
N THR A 71 4.79 -1.55 -12.90
CA THR A 71 5.06 -0.13 -12.71
C THR A 71 4.43 0.33 -11.40
N MET A 72 5.16 1.06 -10.59
CA MET A 72 4.68 1.56 -9.29
C MET A 72 4.94 3.05 -9.18
N GLU A 73 4.02 3.79 -8.57
CA GLU A 73 4.33 5.10 -8.01
C GLU A 73 4.70 4.91 -6.53
N VAL A 74 5.84 5.45 -6.13
CA VAL A 74 6.30 5.44 -4.74
C VAL A 74 6.43 6.89 -4.27
N GLU A 75 5.65 7.26 -3.26
CA GLU A 75 5.74 8.54 -2.56
C GLU A 75 6.58 8.35 -1.31
N ILE A 76 7.63 9.15 -1.11
CA ILE A 76 8.43 9.17 0.12
C ILE A 76 8.52 10.64 0.57
N ASP A 77 8.04 10.94 1.76
CA ASP A 77 8.02 12.30 2.32
C ASP A 77 7.38 13.34 1.38
N GLY A 78 6.27 12.97 0.73
CA GLY A 78 5.56 13.83 -0.22
C GLY A 78 6.21 13.98 -1.60
N VAL A 79 7.34 13.30 -1.85
CA VAL A 79 7.99 13.27 -3.17
C VAL A 79 7.66 11.94 -3.86
N SER A 80 6.91 12.02 -4.95
CA SER A 80 6.55 10.85 -5.77
C SER A 80 7.56 10.59 -6.87
N LYS A 81 7.86 9.31 -7.08
CA LYS A 81 8.59 8.81 -8.24
C LYS A 81 7.89 7.60 -8.85
N THR A 82 7.88 7.52 -10.18
CA THR A 82 7.46 6.30 -10.88
C THR A 82 8.65 5.35 -10.99
N LEU A 83 8.44 4.10 -10.62
CA LEU A 83 9.38 2.99 -10.76
C LEU A 83 8.93 2.02 -11.84
N LYS A 84 9.90 1.47 -12.56
CA LYS A 84 9.80 0.36 -13.52
C LYS A 84 10.53 -0.87 -12.99
N ALA A 85 10.21 -2.04 -13.55
CA ALA A 85 10.90 -3.29 -13.21
C ALA A 85 12.43 -3.13 -13.32
N GLY A 86 13.16 -3.61 -12.31
CA GLY A 86 14.60 -3.46 -12.17
C GLY A 86 15.04 -2.26 -11.31
N GLU A 87 14.14 -1.32 -11.01
CA GLU A 87 14.47 -0.14 -10.22
C GLU A 87 14.23 -0.35 -8.71
N THR A 88 14.87 0.51 -7.91
CA THR A 88 14.85 0.40 -6.45
C THR A 88 14.37 1.69 -5.77
N PHE A 89 14.02 1.55 -4.50
CA PHE A 89 13.82 2.66 -3.58
C PHE A 89 14.31 2.31 -2.18
N ALA A 90 14.54 3.34 -1.39
CA ALA A 90 14.85 3.21 0.02
C ALA A 90 14.03 4.24 0.80
N VAL A 91 13.38 3.80 1.86
CA VAL A 91 12.61 4.62 2.79
C VAL A 91 13.41 4.72 4.09
N PRO A 92 13.81 5.93 4.51
CA PRO A 92 14.42 6.12 5.82
C PRO A 92 13.47 5.76 6.97
N ALA A 93 14.05 5.41 8.12
CA ALA A 93 13.27 5.03 9.29
C ALA A 93 12.29 6.14 9.73
N GLY A 94 11.04 5.76 9.99
CA GLY A 94 9.99 6.69 10.43
C GLY A 94 9.45 7.64 9.35
N THR A 95 9.94 7.58 8.10
CA THR A 95 9.48 8.46 7.02
C THR A 95 8.12 8.00 6.46
N PRO A 96 7.09 8.88 6.43
CA PRO A 96 5.83 8.59 5.77
C PRO A 96 6.04 8.30 4.28
N HIS A 97 5.45 7.20 3.81
CA HIS A 97 5.54 6.82 2.41
C HIS A 97 4.31 6.00 1.99
N ASN A 98 4.12 5.86 0.68
CA ASN A 98 3.07 5.05 0.08
C ASN A 98 3.59 4.42 -1.23
N ALA A 99 3.03 3.28 -1.60
CA ALA A 99 3.28 2.64 -2.89
C ALA A 99 1.93 2.31 -3.55
N THR A 100 1.77 2.77 -4.79
CA THR A 100 0.54 2.61 -5.58
C THR A 100 0.88 1.97 -6.92
N ASN A 101 0.15 0.93 -7.31
CA ASN A 101 0.23 0.39 -8.66
C ASN A 101 -0.58 1.26 -9.62
N ALA A 102 0.09 2.24 -10.22
CA ALA A 102 -0.49 3.12 -11.25
C ALA A 102 -0.50 2.48 -12.66
N GLY A 103 0.00 1.25 -12.81
CA GLY A 103 0.03 0.52 -14.07
C GLY A 103 -1.29 -0.21 -14.39
N PRO A 104 -1.47 -0.64 -15.65
CA PRO A 104 -2.68 -1.33 -16.10
C PRO A 104 -2.72 -2.82 -15.70
N GLY A 105 -1.62 -3.37 -15.19
CA GLY A 105 -1.47 -4.80 -14.84
C GLY A 105 -0.93 -4.98 -13.41
N PRO A 106 -0.68 -6.23 -12.98
CA PRO A 106 -0.11 -6.48 -11.66
C PRO A 106 1.33 -5.93 -11.56
N ALA A 107 1.75 -5.59 -10.34
CA ALA A 107 3.11 -5.21 -10.01
C ALA A 107 3.61 -6.00 -8.80
N VAL A 108 4.92 -6.23 -8.73
CA VAL A 108 5.54 -7.05 -7.67
C VAL A 108 6.78 -6.37 -7.13
N ILE A 109 6.80 -6.10 -5.82
CA ILE A 109 7.98 -5.58 -5.10
C ILE A 109 8.57 -6.70 -4.24
N ILE A 110 9.90 -6.82 -4.23
CA ILE A 110 10.63 -7.48 -3.15
C ILE A 110 11.06 -6.39 -2.18
N ALA A 111 10.47 -6.38 -0.99
CA ALA A 111 10.75 -5.41 0.06
C ALA A 111 11.55 -6.07 1.18
N THR A 112 12.63 -5.43 1.60
CA THR A 112 13.41 -5.82 2.77
C THR A 112 13.36 -4.70 3.79
N TYR A 113 12.91 -5.03 4.99
CA TYR A 113 12.76 -4.13 6.12
C TYR A 113 13.85 -4.44 7.14
N ILE A 114 14.54 -3.43 7.65
CA ILE A 114 15.49 -3.55 8.77
C ILE A 114 14.87 -2.84 9.96
N VAL A 115 14.13 -3.57 10.79
CA VAL A 115 13.20 -3.00 11.77
C VAL A 115 13.54 -3.40 13.20
N GLU A 116 13.07 -2.62 14.15
CA GLU A 116 13.12 -2.96 15.58
C GLU A 116 12.34 -4.26 15.86
N LYS A 117 13.01 -5.21 16.53
CA LYS A 117 12.43 -6.50 16.85
C LYS A 117 11.20 -6.35 17.75
N GLY A 118 10.13 -7.05 17.40
CA GLY A 118 8.88 -7.04 18.18
C GLY A 118 8.01 -5.80 18.00
N LYS A 119 8.41 -4.84 17.15
CA LYS A 119 7.52 -3.76 16.71
C LYS A 119 6.65 -4.24 15.53
N PRO A 120 5.48 -3.62 15.31
CA PRO A 120 4.72 -3.84 14.09
C PRO A 120 5.56 -3.50 12.86
N LEU A 121 5.42 -4.27 11.77
CA LEU A 121 6.15 -4.01 10.54
C LEU A 121 5.83 -2.62 9.98
N ALA A 122 4.56 -2.19 10.04
CA ALA A 122 4.08 -0.91 9.53
C ALA A 122 3.06 -0.27 10.48
N THR A 123 3.08 1.06 10.56
CA THR A 123 2.06 1.86 11.27
C THR A 123 1.39 2.82 10.28
N PRO A 124 0.06 2.75 10.10
CA PRO A 124 -0.65 3.69 9.23
C PRO A 124 -0.51 5.13 9.70
N VAL A 125 -0.44 6.06 8.75
CA VAL A 125 -0.48 7.51 9.01
C VAL A 125 -1.55 8.19 8.15
N LYS A 126 -2.00 9.35 8.59
CA LYS A 126 -2.99 10.15 7.85
C LYS A 126 -2.38 10.87 6.65
#